data_AF-A0A7C3SE59-F1
#
_entry.id   AF-A0A7C3SE59-F1
#
_cell.length_a   1.000
_cell.length_b   1.000
_cell.length_c   1.000
_cell.angle_alpha   90.00
_cell.angle_beta   90.00
_cell.angle_gamma   90.00
#
_symmetry.space_group_name_H-M   'P 1'
#
loop_
_entity.id
_entity.type
_entity.pdbx_description
1 polymer ?
#
loop_
_entity_poly.entity_id
_entity_poly.type
_entity_poly.pdbx_seq_one_letter_code
_entity_poly.pdbx_strand_id
1 'polypeptide(L)'
;MNKTKKPTGREIAFIEILKKAGQIVWQNKFLFWFGFLMTLGSPGSFNVGNNEGWNKKSDAIRSFAEIHWQLVLAIGLALFIFGILLFLLSLVGKAGLVQSISLIIQNRKTNFREGWKAGKKSLWNLFKLSLLFFFAIFIIVLVLSIPVIFLAVRGSWISAILVGL
;
A
#
# COMPACT_ATOMS: atom_id res chain seq x y z
N MET A 1 -55.59 -26.41 -2.70
CA MET A 1 -54.21 -26.64 -2.22
C MET A 1 -53.26 -25.67 -2.91
N ASN A 2 -52.84 -24.62 -2.21
CA ASN A 2 -52.01 -23.55 -2.76
C ASN A 2 -50.53 -23.95 -2.62
N LYS A 3 -49.83 -24.15 -3.74
CA LYS A 3 -48.43 -24.61 -3.74
C LYS A 3 -47.51 -23.46 -3.34
N THR A 4 -46.87 -23.58 -2.18
CA THR A 4 -45.78 -22.72 -1.74
C THR A 4 -44.59 -22.84 -2.68
N LYS A 5 -44.32 -21.79 -3.49
CA LYS A 5 -43.09 -21.64 -4.26
C LYS A 5 -41.92 -21.49 -3.29
N LYS A 6 -41.03 -22.48 -3.27
CA LYS A 6 -39.73 -22.40 -2.58
C LYS A 6 -38.89 -21.26 -3.19
N PRO A 7 -38.11 -20.52 -2.38
CA PRO A 7 -37.20 -19.51 -2.90
C PRO A 7 -36.07 -20.19 -3.67
N THR A 8 -36.08 -20.02 -4.99
CA THR A 8 -34.98 -20.40 -5.88
C THR A 8 -33.74 -19.60 -5.49
N GLY A 9 -32.60 -20.28 -5.43
CA GLY A 9 -31.31 -19.75 -4.99
C GLY A 9 -30.99 -18.41 -5.63
N ARG A 10 -30.49 -17.48 -4.82
CA ARG A 10 -30.01 -16.17 -5.30
C ARG A 10 -28.78 -16.41 -6.16
N GLU A 11 -28.96 -16.55 -7.47
CA GLU A 11 -27.88 -16.22 -8.40
C GLU A 11 -27.53 -14.77 -8.14
N ILE A 12 -26.38 -14.56 -7.49
CA ILE A 12 -25.84 -13.24 -7.30
C ILE A 12 -25.52 -12.75 -8.70
N ALA A 13 -26.34 -11.84 -9.24
CA ALA A 13 -26.10 -11.23 -10.53
C ALA A 13 -24.88 -10.30 -10.41
N PHE A 14 -23.68 -10.89 -10.43
CA PHE A 14 -22.41 -10.19 -10.28
C PHE A 14 -22.30 -9.02 -11.26
N ILE A 15 -22.78 -9.21 -12.49
CA ILE A 15 -22.83 -8.18 -13.53
C ILE A 15 -23.70 -6.99 -13.09
N GLU A 16 -24.83 -7.24 -12.43
CA GLU A 16 -25.72 -6.19 -11.96
C GLU A 16 -25.11 -5.41 -10.80
N ILE A 17 -24.41 -6.11 -9.89
CA ILE A 17 -23.66 -5.48 -8.79
C ILE A 17 -22.51 -4.64 -9.34
N LEU A 18 -21.75 -5.15 -10.30
CA LEU A 18 -20.68 -4.43 -10.99
C LEU A 18 -21.20 -3.18 -11.70
N LYS A 19 -22.34 -3.30 -12.41
CA LYS A 19 -22.97 -2.16 -13.09
C LYS A 19 -23.42 -1.09 -12.10
N LYS A 20 -24.03 -1.48 -10.97
CA LYS A 20 -24.43 -0.56 -9.89
C LYS A 20 -23.22 0.10 -9.23
N ALA A 21 -22.18 -0.67 -8.92
CA ALA A 21 -20.94 -0.15 -8.32
C ALA A 21 -20.25 0.85 -9.27
N GLY A 22 -20.14 0.51 -10.57
CA GLY A 22 -19.60 1.39 -11.60
C GLY A 22 -20.39 2.69 -11.74
N GLN A 23 -21.72 2.60 -11.74
CA GLN A 23 -22.59 3.78 -11.78
C GLN A 23 -22.40 4.68 -10.57
N ILE A 24 -22.26 4.12 -9.36
CA ILE A 24 -22.00 4.88 -8.12
C ILE A 24 -20.67 5.62 -8.19
N VAL A 25 -19.62 4.96 -8.68
CA VAL A 25 -18.29 5.57 -8.87
C VAL A 25 -18.34 6.69 -9.91
N TRP A 26 -19.05 6.47 -11.02
CA TRP A 26 -19.17 7.46 -12.09
C TRP A 26 -19.99 8.69 -11.69
N GLN A 27 -21.03 8.50 -10.88
CA GLN A 27 -21.84 9.60 -10.33
C GLN A 27 -21.05 10.43 -9.30
N ASN A 28 -20.14 9.80 -8.55
CA ASN A 28 -19.39 10.45 -7.47
C ASN A 28 -17.90 10.59 -7.87
N LYS A 29 -17.59 11.59 -8.71
CA LYS A 29 -16.24 11.88 -9.24
C LYS A 29 -15.14 11.97 -8.17
N PHE A 30 -15.48 12.27 -6.92
CA PHE A 30 -14.51 12.32 -5.82
C PHE A 30 -13.97 10.94 -5.41
N LEU A 31 -14.69 9.85 -5.69
CA LEU A 31 -14.22 8.48 -5.41
C LEU A 31 -12.99 8.12 -6.25
N PHE A 32 -12.87 8.67 -7.47
CA PHE A 32 -11.67 8.53 -8.30
C PHE A 32 -10.44 9.13 -7.63
N TRP A 33 -10.56 10.32 -7.01
CA TRP A 33 -9.46 10.94 -6.28
C TRP A 33 -9.03 10.11 -5.07
N PHE A 34 -9.99 9.55 -4.32
CA PHE A 34 -9.63 8.66 -3.22
C PHE A 34 -8.99 7.35 -3.69
N GLY A 35 -9.42 6.81 -4.85
CA GLY A 35 -8.79 5.64 -5.46
C GLY A 35 -7.36 5.94 -5.89
N PHE A 36 -7.12 7.10 -6.50
CA PHE A 36 -5.79 7.56 -6.87
C PHE A 36 -4.90 7.75 -5.62
N LEU A 37 -5.41 8.42 -4.58
CA LEU A 37 -4.70 8.57 -3.31
C LEU A 37 -4.34 7.22 -2.68
N MET A 38 -5.25 6.23 -2.76
CA MET A 38 -4.99 4.87 -2.28
C MET A 38 -3.80 4.24 -3.01
N THR A 39 -3.68 4.43 -4.33
CA THR A 39 -2.58 3.87 -5.13
C THR A 39 -1.23 4.54 -4.86
N LEU A 40 -1.21 5.84 -4.54
CA LEU A 40 0.03 6.60 -4.31
C LEU A 40 0.82 6.17 -3.07
N GLY A 41 0.13 5.66 -2.05
CA GLY A 41 0.80 5.12 -0.85
C GLY A 41 1.03 3.62 -0.90
N SER A 42 0.79 2.96 -2.04
CA SER A 42 1.20 1.57 -2.21
C SER A 42 2.69 1.55 -2.51
N PRO A 43 3.53 0.86 -1.71
CA PRO A 43 4.91 0.61 -2.12
C PRO A 43 4.83 -0.20 -3.42
N GLY A 44 5.25 0.41 -4.53
CA GLY A 44 5.28 -0.24 -5.82
C GLY A 44 6.09 -1.53 -5.73
N SER A 45 5.62 -2.60 -6.37
CA SER A 45 6.39 -3.83 -6.51
C SER A 45 7.58 -3.54 -7.42
N PHE A 46 8.73 -3.19 -6.84
CA PHE A 46 9.97 -3.03 -7.58
C PHE A 46 10.50 -4.41 -7.98
N ASN A 47 10.08 -4.89 -9.15
CA ASN A 47 10.73 -6.02 -9.80
C ASN A 47 12.05 -5.53 -10.40
N VAL A 48 13.15 -5.76 -9.68
CA VAL A 48 14.51 -5.58 -10.20
C VAL A 48 14.81 -6.79 -11.08
N GLY A 49 14.42 -6.70 -12.35
CA GLY A 49 14.74 -7.70 -13.36
C GLY A 49 16.24 -7.70 -13.63
N ASN A 50 16.87 -8.86 -13.52
CA ASN A 50 18.29 -9.07 -13.75
C ASN A 50 18.60 -8.98 -15.25
N ASN A 51 18.75 -7.75 -15.76
CA ASN A 51 19.11 -7.48 -17.15
C ASN A 51 20.60 -7.11 -17.21
N GLU A 52 21.37 -7.69 -18.13
CA GLU A 52 22.82 -7.49 -18.24
C GLU A 52 23.24 -6.01 -18.46
N GLY A 53 22.34 -5.17 -18.95
CA GLY A 53 22.54 -3.72 -19.07
C GLY A 53 22.46 -2.94 -17.74
N TRP A 54 22.02 -3.56 -16.65
CA TRP A 54 21.92 -2.93 -15.32
C TRP A 54 23.28 -2.86 -14.62
N ASN A 55 24.21 -3.78 -14.89
CA ASN A 55 25.54 -3.81 -14.25
C ASN A 55 26.37 -2.55 -14.55
N LYS A 56 26.37 -2.07 -15.80
CA LYS A 56 27.09 -0.83 -16.16
C LYS A 56 26.47 0.42 -15.54
N LYS A 57 25.14 0.44 -15.33
CA LYS A 57 24.45 1.56 -14.68
C LYS A 57 24.58 1.50 -13.15
N SER A 58 24.61 0.30 -12.56
CA SER A 58 24.81 0.14 -11.13
C SER A 58 26.18 0.63 -10.67
N ASP A 59 27.22 0.43 -11.48
CA ASP A 59 28.58 0.87 -11.12
C ASP A 59 28.71 2.41 -11.16
N ALA A 60 28.05 3.07 -12.10
CA ALA A 60 27.97 4.53 -12.15
C ALA A 60 27.13 5.11 -10.99
N ILE A 61 26.04 4.44 -10.62
CA ILE A 61 25.20 4.84 -9.47
C ILE A 61 25.94 4.63 -8.15
N ARG A 62 26.69 3.53 -8.01
CA ARG A 62 27.51 3.22 -6.83
C ARG A 62 28.63 4.24 -6.64
N SER A 63 29.39 4.52 -7.68
CA SER A 63 30.47 5.52 -7.62
C SER A 63 29.94 6.93 -7.32
N PHE A 64 28.81 7.32 -7.90
CA PHE A 64 28.16 8.60 -7.56
C PHE A 64 27.66 8.63 -6.09
N ALA A 65 27.12 7.52 -5.59
CA ALA A 65 26.65 7.42 -4.21
C ALA A 65 27.79 7.42 -3.19
N GLU A 66 28.93 6.82 -3.51
CA GLU A 66 30.14 6.85 -2.68
C GLU A 66 30.76 8.25 -2.62
N ILE A 67 30.83 8.95 -3.76
CA ILE A 67 31.37 10.32 -3.84
C ILE A 67 30.45 11.33 -3.13
N HIS A 68 29.14 11.15 -3.23
CA HIS A 68 28.14 12.10 -2.71
C HIS A 68 27.21 11.50 -1.66
N TRP A 69 27.75 10.75 -0.70
CA TRP A 69 26.94 10.04 0.30
C TRP A 69 26.00 10.97 1.10
N GLN A 70 26.43 12.22 1.36
CA GLN A 70 25.63 13.25 2.04
C GLN A 70 24.39 13.65 1.24
N LEU A 71 24.52 13.81 -0.08
CA LEU A 71 23.39 14.14 -0.96
C LEU A 71 22.46 12.94 -1.11
N VAL A 72 22.99 11.73 -1.23
CA VAL A 72 22.18 10.50 -1.27
C VAL A 72 21.38 10.35 0.01
N LEU A 73 22.00 10.58 1.17
CA LEU A 73 21.31 10.51 2.45
C LEU A 73 20.25 11.60 2.60
N ALA A 74 20.55 12.84 2.19
CA ALA A 74 19.60 13.95 2.22
C ALA A 74 18.39 13.71 1.30
N ILE A 75 18.63 13.27 0.06
CA ILE A 75 17.58 12.94 -0.91
C ILE A 75 16.78 11.73 -0.44
N GLY A 76 17.46 10.69 0.06
CA GLY A 76 16.81 9.50 0.62
C GLY A 76 15.91 9.85 1.80
N LEU A 77 16.36 10.70 2.72
CA LEU A 77 15.56 11.17 3.84
C LEU A 77 14.37 12.01 3.38
N ALA A 78 14.57 12.91 2.42
CA ALA A 78 13.49 13.71 1.85
C ALA A 78 12.42 12.84 1.16
N LEU A 79 12.85 11.86 0.36
CA LEU A 79 11.94 10.88 -0.26
C LEU A 79 11.25 9.99 0.77
N PHE A 80 11.93 9.62 1.85
CA PHE A 80 11.35 8.84 2.93
C PHE A 80 10.23 9.59 3.64
N ILE A 81 10.48 10.86 4.00
CA ILE A 81 9.47 11.75 4.58
C ILE A 81 8.29 11.92 3.61
N PHE A 82 8.57 12.19 2.34
CA PHE A 82 7.54 12.33 1.30
C PHE A 82 6.72 11.04 1.12
N GLY A 83 7.37 9.88 1.16
CA GLY A 83 6.73 8.57 1.13
C GLY A 83 5.80 8.34 2.32
N ILE A 84 6.22 8.73 3.53
CA ILE A 84 5.36 8.69 4.72
C ILE A 84 4.13 9.59 4.53
N LEU A 85 4.31 10.81 4.01
CA LEU A 85 3.20 11.72 3.70
C LEU A 85 2.20 11.09 2.72
N LEU A 86 2.68 10.51 1.61
CA LEU A 86 1.84 9.82 0.64
C LEU A 86 1.15 8.59 1.23
N PHE A 87 1.85 7.84 2.08
CA PHE A 87 1.31 6.69 2.78
C PHE A 87 0.14 7.08 3.70
N LEU A 88 0.31 8.16 4.48
CA LEU A 88 -0.75 8.71 5.32
C LEU A 88 -1.96 9.16 4.48
N LEU A 89 -1.72 9.83 3.35
CA LEU A 89 -2.77 10.21 2.40
C LEU A 89 -3.51 8.99 1.83
N SER A 90 -2.80 7.90 1.53
CA SER A 90 -3.39 6.64 1.08
C SER A 90 -4.29 6.00 2.13
N LEU A 91 -3.91 6.04 3.41
CA LEU A 91 -4.76 5.57 4.50
C LEU A 91 -6.06 6.38 4.62
N VAL A 92 -5.97 7.71 4.47
CA VAL A 92 -7.16 8.58 4.43
C VAL A 92 -8.05 8.24 3.24
N GLY A 93 -7.45 8.02 2.06
CA GLY A 93 -8.18 7.61 0.86
C GLY A 93 -8.93 6.29 1.04
N LYS A 94 -8.25 5.27 1.59
CA LYS A 94 -8.85 3.97 1.92
C LYS A 94 -10.02 4.10 2.89
N ALA A 95 -9.83 4.81 3.99
CA ALA A 95 -10.87 5.01 5.00
C ALA A 95 -12.06 5.84 4.48
N GLY A 96 -11.76 6.92 3.75
CA GLY A 96 -12.76 7.80 3.14
C GLY A 96 -13.61 7.05 2.12
N LEU A 97 -13.00 6.22 1.27
CA LEU A 97 -13.70 5.37 0.31
C LEU A 97 -14.66 4.40 0.97
N VAL A 98 -14.17 3.61 1.94
CA VAL A 98 -14.99 2.60 2.63
C VAL A 98 -16.19 3.26 3.31
N GLN A 99 -15.98 4.41 3.95
CA GLN A 99 -17.04 5.11 4.66
C GLN A 99 -18.02 5.80 3.71
N SER A 100 -17.54 6.44 2.65
CA SER A 100 -18.40 7.03 1.62
C SER A 100 -19.26 5.97 0.92
N ILE A 101 -18.71 4.80 0.61
CA ILE A 101 -19.48 3.68 0.02
C ILE A 101 -20.57 3.21 1.00
N SER A 102 -20.23 3.04 2.28
CA SER A 102 -21.20 2.64 3.31
C SER A 102 -22.37 3.63 3.44
N LEU A 103 -22.07 4.94 3.37
CA LEU A 103 -23.08 5.99 3.45
C LEU A 103 -23.94 6.12 2.18
N ILE A 104 -23.36 5.89 1.00
CA ILE A 104 -24.10 5.85 -0.27
C ILE A 104 -25.06 4.66 -0.30
N ILE A 105 -24.64 3.49 0.21
CA ILE A 105 -25.51 2.31 0.36
C ILE A 105 -26.68 2.61 1.32
N GLN A 106 -26.45 3.43 2.34
CA GLN A 106 -27.49 3.88 3.28
C GLN A 106 -28.39 4.99 2.72
N ASN A 107 -28.32 5.31 1.43
CA ASN A 107 -29.11 6.37 0.77
C ASN A 107 -28.92 7.78 1.38
N ARG A 108 -27.79 8.02 2.05
CA ARG A 108 -27.42 9.33 2.58
C ARG A 108 -26.65 10.11 1.50
N LYS A 109 -26.98 11.38 1.27
CA LYS A 109 -26.19 12.26 0.40
C LYS A 109 -24.83 12.52 1.06
N THR A 110 -23.76 12.00 0.47
CA THR A 110 -22.40 12.21 0.96
C THR A 110 -21.69 13.30 0.19
N ASN A 111 -20.99 14.19 0.89
CA ASN A 111 -20.09 15.17 0.30
C ASN A 111 -18.61 14.81 0.56
N PHE A 112 -17.71 15.24 -0.32
CA PHE A 112 -16.25 15.04 -0.20
C PHE A 112 -15.70 15.42 1.19
N ARG A 113 -16.25 16.48 1.77
CA ARG A 113 -15.85 16.98 3.10
C ARG A 113 -16.16 16.00 4.23
N GLU A 114 -17.26 15.27 4.14
CA GLU A 114 -17.61 14.26 5.14
C GLU A 114 -16.74 13.02 5.00
N GLY A 115 -16.49 12.57 3.76
CA GLY A 115 -15.54 11.49 3.48
C GLY A 115 -14.12 11.81 3.98
N TRP A 116 -13.65 13.04 3.79
CA TRP A 116 -12.35 13.50 4.28
C TRP A 116 -12.29 13.58 5.82
N LYS A 117 -13.33 14.11 6.48
CA LYS A 117 -13.39 14.22 7.95
C LYS A 117 -13.42 12.83 8.59
N ALA A 118 -14.17 11.92 8.01
CA ALA A 118 -14.26 10.54 8.46
C ALA A 118 -12.94 9.78 8.22
N GLY A 119 -12.33 9.95 7.04
CA GLY A 119 -11.00 9.43 6.72
C GLY A 119 -9.92 9.94 7.68
N LYS A 120 -9.91 11.24 8.01
CA LYS A 120 -8.96 11.83 8.98
C LYS A 120 -9.16 11.30 10.41
N LYS A 121 -10.41 11.04 10.83
CA LYS A 121 -10.70 10.46 12.16
C LYS A 121 -10.21 9.01 12.25
N SER A 122 -10.37 8.23 11.20
CA SER A 122 -9.88 6.84 11.14
C SER A 122 -8.39 6.72 10.84
N LEU A 123 -7.76 7.77 10.29
CA LEU A 123 -6.33 7.85 10.00
C LEU A 123 -5.50 7.44 11.21
N TRP A 124 -5.82 7.95 12.40
CA TRP A 124 -5.05 7.65 13.61
C TRP A 124 -5.11 6.17 14.02
N ASN A 125 -6.27 5.53 13.89
CA ASN A 125 -6.41 4.10 14.19
C ASN A 125 -5.71 3.24 13.14
N LEU A 126 -5.83 3.60 11.86
CA LEU A 126 -5.13 2.89 10.77
C LEU A 126 -3.62 3.10 10.84
N PHE A 127 -3.16 4.28 11.23
CA PHE A 127 -1.75 4.58 11.44
C PHE A 127 -1.18 3.73 12.57
N LYS A 128 -1.87 3.63 13.71
CA LYS A 128 -1.46 2.74 14.81
C LYS A 128 -1.39 1.28 14.38
N LEU A 129 -2.40 0.80 13.65
CA LEU A 129 -2.42 -0.57 13.15
C LEU A 129 -1.24 -0.81 12.19
N SER A 130 -1.02 0.12 11.25
CA SER A 130 0.10 0.04 10.32
C SER A 130 1.46 0.12 11.02
N LEU A 131 1.59 0.96 12.05
CA LEU A 131 2.81 1.08 12.85
C LEU A 131 3.08 -0.22 13.62
N LEU A 132 2.03 -0.87 14.12
CA LEU A 132 2.13 -2.18 14.78
C LEU A 132 2.59 -3.26 13.80
N PHE A 133 2.02 -3.31 12.60
CA PHE A 133 2.50 -4.20 11.53
C PHE A 133 3.94 -3.87 11.12
N PHE A 134 4.30 -2.59 11.01
CA PHE A 134 5.66 -2.17 10.72
C PHE A 134 6.64 -2.67 11.78
N PHE A 135 6.32 -2.49 13.07
CA PHE A 135 7.13 -3.02 14.18
C PHE A 135 7.23 -4.54 14.16
N ALA A 136 6.14 -5.25 13.88
CA ALA A 136 6.15 -6.70 13.79
C ALA A 136 7.09 -7.19 12.67
N ILE A 137 6.97 -6.60 11.47
CA ILE A 137 7.86 -6.90 10.34
C ILE A 137 9.30 -6.50 10.67
N PHE A 138 9.50 -5.34 11.29
CA PHE A 138 10.83 -4.86 11.68
C PHE A 138 11.52 -5.81 12.64
N ILE A 139 10.82 -6.34 13.65
CA ILE A 139 11.35 -7.36 14.56
C ILE A 139 11.72 -8.62 13.79
N ILE A 140 10.87 -9.10 12.88
CA ILE A 140 11.15 -10.29 12.06
C ILE A 140 12.41 -10.08 11.21
N VAL A 141 12.51 -8.96 10.52
CA VAL A 141 13.69 -8.60 9.71
C VAL A 141 14.93 -8.49 10.58
N LEU A 142 14.83 -7.88 11.76
CA LEU A 142 15.95 -7.75 12.68
C LEU A 142 16.44 -9.11 13.17
N VAL A 143 15.53 -10.02 13.54
CA VAL A 143 15.85 -11.40 13.94
C VAL A 143 16.49 -12.18 12.79
N LEU A 144 15.97 -12.05 11.56
CA LEU A 144 16.54 -12.67 10.37
C LEU A 144 17.87 -12.04 9.94
N SER A 145 18.12 -10.77 10.26
CA SER A 145 19.36 -10.08 9.92
C SER A 145 20.54 -10.50 10.82
N ILE A 146 20.28 -10.94 12.06
CA ILE A 146 21.33 -11.41 12.98
C ILE A 146 22.21 -12.51 12.36
N PRO A 147 21.67 -13.64 11.83
CA PRO A 147 22.50 -14.67 11.21
C PRO A 147 23.20 -14.17 9.95
N VAL A 148 22.55 -13.31 9.15
CA VAL A 148 23.15 -12.74 7.92
C VAL A 148 24.38 -11.89 8.27
N ILE A 149 24.27 -11.02 9.27
CA ILE A 149 25.38 -10.16 9.73
C ILE A 149 26.48 -11.01 10.35
N PHE A 150 26.14 -11.99 11.17
CA PHE A 150 27.10 -12.90 11.81
C PHE A 150 27.92 -13.69 10.77
N LEU A 151 27.27 -14.18 9.72
CA LEU A 151 27.91 -14.90 8.62
C LEU A 151 28.76 -13.98 7.73
N ALA A 152 28.31 -12.74 7.49
CA ALA A 152 29.06 -11.75 6.71
C ALA A 152 30.39 -11.36 7.39
N VAL A 153 30.41 -11.20 8.72
CA VAL A 153 31.62 -10.84 9.49
C VAL A 153 32.63 -11.99 9.54
N ARG A 154 32.18 -13.25 9.46
CA ARG A 154 33.04 -14.45 9.44
C ARG A 154 33.70 -14.73 8.08
N GLY A 155 33.44 -13.92 7.04
CA GLY A 155 34.17 -13.97 5.77
C GLY A 155 33.76 -15.07 4.79
N SER A 156 32.70 -15.84 5.06
CA SER A 156 32.18 -16.86 4.12
C SER A 156 30.98 -16.33 3.35
N TRP A 157 31.26 -15.54 2.31
CA TRP A 157 30.27 -14.89 1.43
C TRP A 157 29.23 -15.86 0.84
N ILE A 158 29.59 -17.14 0.73
CA ILE A 158 28.76 -18.22 0.16
C ILE A 158 27.60 -18.60 1.10
N SER A 159 27.77 -18.46 2.42
CA SER A 159 26.76 -18.82 3.40
C SER A 159 25.69 -17.73 3.62
N ALA A 160 26.03 -16.46 3.40
CA ALA A 160 25.09 -15.34 3.53
C ALA A 160 24.01 -15.35 2.43
N ILE A 161 24.35 -15.82 1.22
CA ILE A 161 23.42 -15.92 0.09
C ILE A 161 22.45 -17.10 0.27
N LEU A 162 22.89 -18.20 0.90
CA LEU A 162 22.09 -19.41 1.09
C LEU A 162 21.03 -19.31 2.19
N VAL A 163 21.21 -18.41 3.16
CA VAL A 163 20.27 -18.22 4.28
C VAL A 163 19.32 -17.04 4.04
N GLY A 164 19.69 -16.12 3.14
CA GLY A 164 18.92 -14.91 2.82
C GLY A 164 17.94 -15.04 1.64
N LEU A 165 17.90 -16.18 0.96
CA LEU A 165 17.06 -16.43 -0.23
C LEU A 165 15.96 -17.45 0.08
#